data_AF-A0A967F551-F1
#
_entry.id   AF-A0A967F551-F1
#
_cell.length_a   1.000
_cell.length_b   1.000
_cell.length_c   1.000
_cell.angle_alpha   90.00
_cell.angle_beta   90.00
_cell.angle_gamma   90.00
#
_symmetry.space_group_name_H-M   'P 1'
#
loop_
_entity.id
_entity.type
_entity.pdbx_description
1 polymer ?
#
loop_
_entity_poly.entity_id
_entity_poly.type
_entity_poly.pdbx_seq_one_letter_code
_entity_poly.pdbx_strand_id
1 'polypeptide(L)'
;MTETEHNKQSLLDQVKEIVTGSRRGDEARQAVYYVDAFFRRVPFEELDREEPAVLAAVVASQMDFVRRRAPGECLVSVFNPELEEDGWESPHTVIEMANEDMPFLVDTVNLAMSELNLGVHLMVHPVIHVERDAEGVARSIHPTAERKGEPESIIHVQVDRQNDPEVLARIKARLVTAMADVRVAVEDWEDMAAMAGEAAERLPEWASVSDAEVQDECREFLSWMREDHFIFLGARDYRVVRGKGQATLDMVEGSGRGILRETDKTIRRRPLSSLSEQARTNRDNPLIITKTRSRSTVHRVGYMDYIGVLRFDKRGRTVGERRFIGLFTSKAYFRRALDTPLVRMKVRAVLEQSGLRKGSHARKS
;
A
#
# COMPACT_ATOMS: atom_id res chain seq x y z
N MET A 1 17.48 31.07 -10.61
CA MET A 1 16.71 30.25 -11.55
C MET A 1 17.62 29.89 -12.70
N THR A 2 17.69 28.60 -13.03
CA THR A 2 18.34 28.10 -14.24
C THR A 2 17.52 28.49 -15.48
N GLU A 3 18.12 28.46 -16.66
CA GLU A 3 17.44 28.71 -17.93
C GLU A 3 16.24 27.76 -18.13
N THR A 4 16.42 26.48 -17.76
CA THR A 4 15.36 25.46 -17.75
C THR A 4 14.18 25.82 -16.84
N GLU A 5 14.43 26.36 -15.64
CA GLU A 5 13.37 26.81 -14.73
C GLU A 5 12.61 28.02 -15.29
N HIS A 6 13.30 28.93 -15.97
CA HIS A 6 12.67 30.06 -16.63
C HIS A 6 11.78 29.63 -17.80
N ASN A 7 12.27 28.71 -18.64
CA ASN A 7 11.51 28.17 -19.77
C ASN A 7 10.28 27.40 -19.29
N LYS A 8 10.43 26.58 -18.25
CA LYS A 8 9.28 25.90 -17.62
C LYS A 8 8.25 26.90 -17.12
N GLN A 9 8.69 27.97 -16.44
CA GLN A 9 7.76 28.99 -15.95
C GLN A 9 7.02 29.67 -17.10
N SER A 10 7.72 30.07 -18.16
CA SER A 10 7.11 30.68 -19.36
C SER A 10 6.07 29.77 -20.03
N LEU A 11 6.38 28.47 -20.16
CA LEU A 11 5.43 27.48 -20.67
C LEU A 11 4.19 27.37 -19.78
N LEU A 12 4.39 27.25 -18.46
CA LEU A 12 3.29 27.15 -17.51
C LEU A 12 2.43 28.42 -17.47
N ASP A 13 3.02 29.60 -17.71
CA ASP A 13 2.28 30.86 -17.79
C ASP A 13 1.36 30.88 -19.02
N GLN A 14 1.81 30.39 -20.17
CA GLN A 14 0.94 30.19 -21.34
C GLN A 14 -0.18 29.20 -21.08
N VAL A 15 0.12 28.07 -20.42
CA VAL A 15 -0.89 27.08 -20.02
C VAL A 15 -1.94 27.71 -19.09
N LYS A 16 -1.52 28.52 -18.11
CA LYS A 16 -2.42 29.23 -17.20
C LYS A 16 -3.31 30.22 -17.94
N GLU A 17 -2.79 30.96 -18.92
CA GLU A 17 -3.58 31.89 -19.73
C GLU A 17 -4.69 31.15 -20.49
N ILE A 18 -4.36 30.01 -21.12
CA ILE A 18 -5.33 29.18 -21.86
C ILE A 18 -6.39 28.62 -20.91
N VAL A 19 -5.97 28.01 -19.79
CA VAL A 19 -6.89 27.42 -18.80
C VAL A 19 -7.79 28.50 -18.18
N THR A 20 -7.30 29.72 -17.97
CA THR A 20 -8.11 30.79 -17.34
C THR A 20 -8.98 31.58 -18.33
N GLY A 21 -8.79 31.45 -19.64
CA GLY A 21 -9.43 32.30 -20.64
C GLY A 21 -10.96 32.39 -20.56
N SER A 22 -11.64 31.32 -20.14
CA SER A 22 -13.10 31.29 -19.93
C SER A 22 -13.54 31.42 -18.47
N ARG A 23 -12.61 31.37 -17.52
CA ARG A 23 -12.85 31.34 -16.07
C ARG A 23 -12.71 32.73 -15.47
N ARG A 24 -13.46 33.04 -14.41
CA ARG A 24 -13.42 34.37 -13.76
C ARG A 24 -13.31 34.26 -12.24
N GLY A 25 -12.75 35.30 -11.62
CA GLY A 25 -12.70 35.42 -10.15
C GLY A 25 -11.99 34.24 -9.49
N ASP A 26 -12.67 33.59 -8.55
CA ASP A 26 -12.12 32.48 -7.76
C ASP A 26 -11.82 31.24 -8.60
N GLU A 27 -12.62 30.98 -9.63
CA GLU A 27 -12.43 29.83 -10.51
C GLU A 27 -11.11 29.94 -11.29
N ALA A 28 -10.79 31.14 -11.80
CA ALA A 28 -9.51 31.38 -12.46
C ALA A 28 -8.32 31.21 -11.50
N ARG A 29 -8.44 31.72 -10.26
CA ARG A 29 -7.39 31.56 -9.24
C ARG A 29 -7.15 30.10 -8.88
N GLN A 30 -8.21 29.31 -8.75
CA GLN A 30 -8.11 27.88 -8.46
C GLN A 30 -7.49 27.11 -9.62
N ALA A 31 -7.83 27.47 -10.86
CA ALA A 31 -7.26 26.83 -12.04
C ALA A 31 -5.75 27.10 -12.19
N VAL A 32 -5.30 28.34 -11.95
CA VAL A 32 -3.87 28.68 -11.90
C VAL A 32 -3.14 27.83 -10.87
N TYR A 33 -3.69 27.75 -9.65
CA TYR A 33 -3.12 26.91 -8.60
C TYR A 33 -3.05 25.43 -9.02
N TYR A 34 -4.10 24.92 -9.65
CA TYR A 34 -4.15 23.53 -10.10
C TYR A 34 -3.05 23.24 -11.12
N VAL A 35 -2.85 24.10 -12.12
CA VAL A 35 -1.75 23.98 -13.10
C VAL A 35 -0.40 23.94 -12.38
N ASP A 36 -0.17 24.85 -11.44
CA ASP A 36 1.07 24.91 -10.66
C ASP A 36 1.28 23.67 -9.79
N ALA A 37 0.21 23.11 -9.22
CA ALA A 37 0.28 21.89 -8.42
C ALA A 37 0.58 20.67 -9.30
N PHE A 38 -0.16 20.53 -10.39
CA PHE A 38 -0.09 19.41 -11.32
C PHE A 38 1.31 19.28 -11.93
N PHE A 39 1.83 20.35 -12.51
CA PHE A 39 3.14 20.30 -13.17
C PHE A 39 4.34 20.59 -12.25
N ARG A 40 4.11 20.79 -10.94
CA ARG A 40 5.18 21.15 -9.98
C ARG A 40 6.41 20.26 -10.09
N ARG A 41 6.18 18.93 -10.10
CA ARG A 41 7.22 17.90 -10.05
C ARG A 41 7.57 17.34 -11.43
N VAL A 42 6.91 17.78 -12.50
CA VAL A 42 7.18 17.30 -13.86
C VAL A 42 8.41 18.03 -14.42
N PRO A 43 9.45 17.33 -14.90
CA PRO A 43 10.60 17.96 -15.53
C PRO A 43 10.20 18.78 -16.76
N PHE A 44 10.95 19.83 -17.08
CA PHE A 44 10.65 20.66 -18.26
C PHE A 44 10.71 19.86 -19.56
N GLU A 45 11.65 18.92 -19.64
CA GLU A 45 11.92 18.07 -20.79
C GLU A 45 10.76 17.10 -21.13
N GLU A 46 9.85 16.87 -20.18
CA GLU A 46 8.60 16.14 -20.41
C GLU A 46 7.47 17.06 -20.87
N LEU A 47 7.49 18.33 -20.46
CA LEU A 47 6.45 19.33 -20.81
C LEU A 47 6.68 19.95 -22.18
N ASP A 48 7.93 20.26 -22.53
CA ASP A 48 8.32 20.93 -23.78
C ASP A 48 8.09 20.07 -25.04
N ARG A 49 7.69 18.81 -24.86
CA ARG A 49 7.29 17.91 -25.96
C ARG A 49 5.87 18.18 -26.45
N GLU A 50 5.07 18.90 -25.68
CA GLU A 50 3.66 19.14 -25.93
C GLU A 50 3.39 20.64 -26.13
N GLU A 51 2.40 20.96 -26.96
CA GLU A 51 1.97 22.34 -27.10
C GLU A 51 1.27 22.83 -25.82
N PRO A 52 1.39 24.14 -25.47
CA PRO A 52 0.72 24.70 -24.29
C PRO A 52 -0.80 24.43 -24.27
N ALA A 53 -1.44 24.40 -25.44
CA ALA A 53 -2.86 24.10 -25.58
C ALA A 53 -3.21 22.65 -25.19
N VAL A 54 -2.36 21.69 -25.53
CA VAL A 54 -2.52 20.28 -25.14
C VAL A 54 -2.38 20.14 -23.64
N LEU A 55 -1.33 20.72 -23.04
CA LEU A 55 -1.13 20.71 -21.59
C LEU A 55 -2.31 21.37 -20.84
N ALA A 56 -2.87 22.43 -21.38
CA ALA A 56 -4.06 23.09 -20.86
C ALA A 56 -5.31 22.18 -20.93
N ALA A 57 -5.50 21.48 -22.04
CA ALA A 57 -6.60 20.53 -22.23
C ALA A 57 -6.50 19.34 -21.26
N VAL A 58 -5.30 18.77 -21.07
CA VAL A 58 -5.03 17.71 -20.07
C VAL A 58 -5.41 18.17 -18.66
N VAL A 59 -4.98 19.37 -18.25
CA VAL A 59 -5.32 19.89 -16.93
C VAL A 59 -6.83 20.15 -16.81
N ALA A 60 -7.47 20.69 -17.84
CA ALA A 60 -8.90 20.93 -17.84
C ALA A 60 -9.70 19.62 -17.71
N SER A 61 -9.34 18.59 -18.49
CA SER A 61 -9.89 17.22 -18.40
C SER A 61 -9.82 16.70 -16.97
N GLN A 62 -8.62 16.72 -16.38
CA GLN A 62 -8.42 16.24 -15.01
C GLN A 62 -9.23 17.06 -14.00
N MET A 63 -9.31 18.39 -14.13
CA MET A 63 -10.10 19.25 -13.24
C MET A 63 -11.59 18.89 -13.30
N ASP A 64 -12.12 18.64 -14.50
CA ASP A 64 -13.51 18.25 -14.69
C ASP A 64 -13.78 16.84 -14.16
N PHE A 65 -12.86 15.90 -14.38
CA PHE A 65 -12.94 14.54 -13.86
C PHE A 65 -13.00 14.48 -12.33
N VAL A 66 -12.19 15.29 -11.62
CA VAL A 66 -12.15 15.30 -10.15
C VAL A 66 -13.22 16.19 -9.51
N ARG A 67 -14.02 16.89 -10.32
CA ARG A 67 -15.01 17.86 -9.85
C ARG A 67 -16.02 17.25 -8.88
N ARG A 68 -16.46 16.02 -9.12
CA ARG A 68 -17.42 15.33 -8.25
C ARG A 68 -16.85 13.99 -7.79
N ARG A 69 -16.73 13.82 -6.48
CA ARG A 69 -16.28 12.58 -5.83
C ARG A 69 -17.03 12.38 -4.52
N ALA A 70 -17.64 11.22 -4.32
CA ALA A 70 -18.26 10.88 -3.06
C ALA A 70 -17.19 10.56 -1.98
N PRO A 71 -17.49 10.77 -0.68
CA PRO A 71 -16.58 10.37 0.40
C PRO A 71 -16.21 8.88 0.31
N GLY A 72 -14.92 8.54 0.45
CA GLY A 72 -14.42 7.17 0.33
C GLY A 72 -14.36 6.61 -1.11
N GLU A 73 -14.86 7.34 -2.10
CA GLU A 73 -14.81 6.93 -3.50
C GLU A 73 -13.39 7.07 -4.08
N CYS A 74 -12.96 6.05 -4.82
CA CYS A 74 -11.79 6.08 -5.69
C CYS A 74 -12.27 6.30 -7.12
N LEU A 75 -11.98 7.48 -7.68
CA LEU A 75 -12.27 7.75 -9.09
C LEU A 75 -11.17 7.13 -9.95
N VAL A 76 -11.57 6.42 -11.00
CA VAL A 76 -10.65 5.87 -12.01
C VAL A 76 -11.28 5.99 -13.40
N SER A 77 -10.59 6.69 -14.30
CA SER A 77 -10.85 6.69 -15.74
C SER A 77 -9.66 6.08 -16.48
N VAL A 78 -9.93 5.30 -17.52
CA VAL A 78 -8.91 4.70 -18.39
C VAL A 78 -9.40 4.83 -19.82
N PHE A 79 -8.73 5.65 -20.63
CA PHE A 79 -9.21 6.01 -21.97
C PHE A 79 -8.05 6.41 -22.89
N ASN A 80 -8.33 6.50 -24.19
CA ASN A 80 -7.43 7.10 -25.16
C ASN A 80 -8.06 8.44 -25.53
N PRO A 81 -7.40 9.58 -25.27
CA PRO A 81 -7.98 10.88 -25.57
C PRO A 81 -8.09 11.09 -27.09
N GLU A 82 -9.22 11.61 -27.52
CA GLU A 82 -9.53 11.94 -28.91
C GLU A 82 -9.78 13.43 -29.09
N LEU A 83 -9.21 14.04 -30.13
CA LEU A 83 -9.28 15.49 -30.35
C LEU A 83 -10.73 16.03 -30.42
N GLU A 84 -11.65 15.25 -30.99
CA GLU A 84 -13.05 15.64 -31.15
C GLU A 84 -13.84 15.61 -29.83
N GLU A 85 -13.56 14.64 -28.95
CA GLU A 85 -14.30 14.43 -27.70
C GLU A 85 -13.64 15.14 -26.51
N ASP A 86 -12.31 15.03 -26.40
CA ASP A 86 -11.54 15.49 -25.24
C ASP A 86 -10.83 16.83 -25.49
N GLY A 87 -10.70 17.25 -26.76
CA GLY A 87 -9.97 18.48 -27.13
C GLY A 87 -8.45 18.31 -27.17
N TRP A 88 -7.95 17.09 -27.05
CA TRP A 88 -6.55 16.72 -27.19
C TRP A 88 -6.44 15.24 -27.59
N GLU A 89 -5.27 14.85 -28.11
CA GLU A 89 -4.97 13.45 -28.41
C GLU A 89 -3.64 13.05 -27.77
N SER A 90 -3.43 11.74 -27.61
CA SER A 90 -2.18 11.20 -27.08
C SER A 90 -1.82 9.90 -27.81
N PRO A 91 -0.53 9.65 -28.05
CA PRO A 91 -0.08 8.33 -28.49
C PRO A 91 -0.21 7.27 -27.39
N HIS A 92 -0.56 7.64 -26.16
CA HIS A 92 -0.63 6.76 -24.98
C HIS A 92 -2.07 6.54 -24.50
N THR A 93 -2.28 5.46 -23.74
CA THR A 93 -3.50 5.32 -22.93
C THR A 93 -3.33 6.12 -21.65
N VAL A 94 -4.37 6.89 -21.32
CA VAL A 94 -4.41 7.80 -20.18
C VAL A 94 -5.21 7.17 -19.06
N ILE A 95 -4.68 7.29 -17.85
CA ILE A 95 -5.33 6.87 -16.62
C ILE A 95 -5.41 8.09 -15.71
N GLU A 96 -6.63 8.51 -15.40
CA GLU A 96 -6.89 9.58 -14.44
C GLU A 96 -7.47 8.96 -13.16
N MET A 97 -6.96 9.37 -12.00
CA MET A 97 -7.44 8.90 -10.70
C MET A 97 -7.53 10.03 -9.70
N ALA A 98 -8.47 9.90 -8.76
CA ALA A 98 -8.57 10.77 -7.59
C ALA A 98 -8.98 9.97 -6.36
N ASN A 99 -8.26 10.20 -5.26
CA ASN A 99 -8.43 9.51 -3.99
C ASN A 99 -8.24 10.49 -2.83
N GLU A 100 -8.72 10.14 -1.65
CA GLU A 100 -8.14 10.69 -0.41
C GLU A 100 -6.63 10.41 -0.38
N ASP A 101 -5.84 11.38 0.06
CA ASP A 101 -4.40 11.20 0.17
C ASP A 101 -4.06 10.23 1.28
N MET A 102 -3.24 9.22 0.95
CA MET A 102 -2.80 8.18 1.88
C MET A 102 -1.51 7.53 1.39
N PRO A 103 -0.76 6.84 2.27
CA PRO A 103 0.45 6.12 1.86
C PRO A 103 0.18 5.06 0.78
N PHE A 104 1.23 4.72 0.03
CA PHE A 104 1.29 3.62 -0.96
C PHE A 104 0.50 3.79 -2.25
N LEU A 105 -0.23 4.89 -2.48
CA LEU A 105 -1.01 5.09 -3.71
C LEU A 105 -0.16 4.95 -4.98
N VAL A 106 0.90 5.76 -5.11
CA VAL A 106 1.78 5.80 -6.29
C VAL A 106 2.47 4.46 -6.54
N ASP A 107 3.08 3.88 -5.51
CA ASP A 107 3.78 2.59 -5.68
C ASP A 107 2.79 1.47 -6.05
N THR A 108 1.55 1.53 -5.55
CA THR A 108 0.49 0.57 -5.88
C THR A 108 -0.01 0.72 -7.32
N VAL A 109 -0.10 1.95 -7.84
CA VAL A 109 -0.39 2.19 -9.27
C VAL A 109 0.72 1.59 -10.14
N ASN A 110 1.99 1.86 -9.81
CA ASN A 110 3.13 1.27 -10.52
C ASN A 110 3.15 -0.27 -10.47
N LEU A 111 2.82 -0.83 -9.31
CA LEU A 111 2.64 -2.28 -9.14
C LEU A 111 1.56 -2.82 -10.09
N ALA A 112 0.39 -2.18 -10.15
CA ALA A 112 -0.70 -2.61 -11.02
C ALA A 112 -0.30 -2.54 -12.51
N MET A 113 0.42 -1.50 -12.93
CA MET A 113 0.92 -1.39 -14.32
C MET A 113 1.93 -2.49 -14.63
N SER A 114 2.88 -2.74 -13.72
CA SER A 114 3.87 -3.81 -13.88
C SER A 114 3.22 -5.20 -13.99
N GLU A 115 2.19 -5.50 -13.19
CA GLU A 115 1.47 -6.78 -13.26
C GLU A 115 0.73 -6.98 -14.59
N LEU A 116 0.31 -5.88 -15.22
CA LEU A 116 -0.34 -5.88 -16.53
C LEU A 116 0.67 -5.79 -17.68
N ASN A 117 1.98 -5.77 -17.39
CA ASN A 117 3.07 -5.55 -18.34
C ASN A 117 2.93 -4.25 -19.16
N LEU A 118 2.46 -3.18 -18.51
CA LEU A 118 2.32 -1.86 -19.10
C LEU A 118 3.49 -0.98 -18.66
N GLY A 119 4.22 -0.44 -19.64
CA GLY A 119 5.20 0.61 -19.43
C GLY A 119 4.52 1.91 -19.04
N VAL A 120 5.05 2.59 -18.02
CA VAL A 120 4.63 3.94 -17.61
C VAL A 120 5.54 4.95 -18.29
N HIS A 121 4.96 5.83 -19.10
CA HIS A 121 5.67 6.89 -19.84
C HIS A 121 5.69 8.20 -19.06
N LEU A 122 4.59 8.54 -18.40
CA LEU A 122 4.46 9.72 -17.56
C LEU A 122 3.60 9.39 -16.34
N MET A 123 4.00 9.92 -15.17
CA MET A 123 3.18 9.88 -13.97
C MET A 123 3.25 11.22 -13.26
N VAL A 124 2.09 11.85 -13.10
CA VAL A 124 1.90 13.14 -12.42
C VAL A 124 0.98 12.90 -11.24
N HIS A 125 1.44 13.25 -10.02
CA HIS A 125 0.67 12.93 -8.81
C HIS A 125 0.66 14.04 -7.74
N PRO A 126 0.04 15.21 -8.00
CA PRO A 126 -0.07 16.25 -7.00
C PRO A 126 -1.01 15.84 -5.86
N VAL A 127 -0.71 16.35 -4.67
CA VAL A 127 -1.68 16.39 -3.57
C VAL A 127 -2.25 17.79 -3.52
N ILE A 128 -3.57 17.90 -3.61
CA ILE A 128 -4.32 19.16 -3.53
C ILE A 128 -5.28 19.10 -2.35
N HIS A 129 -5.69 20.25 -1.82
CA HIS A 129 -6.65 20.31 -0.71
C HIS A 129 -8.00 20.77 -1.25
N VAL A 130 -9.05 19.95 -1.09
CA VAL A 130 -10.35 20.18 -1.71
C VAL A 130 -11.44 20.31 -0.65
N GLU A 131 -12.19 21.40 -0.68
CA GLU A 131 -13.44 21.53 0.07
C GLU A 131 -14.60 21.07 -0.81
N ARG A 132 -15.30 20.01 -0.39
CA ARG A 132 -16.46 19.45 -1.11
C ARG A 132 -17.76 19.73 -0.37
N ASP A 133 -18.86 19.78 -1.11
CA ASP A 133 -20.21 19.79 -0.52
C ASP A 133 -20.72 18.37 -0.18
N ALA A 134 -21.94 18.31 0.36
CA ALA A 134 -22.57 17.06 0.78
C ALA A 134 -22.82 16.10 -0.41
N GLU A 135 -22.93 16.64 -1.62
CA GLU A 135 -23.12 15.91 -2.87
C GLU A 135 -21.79 15.47 -3.53
N GLY A 136 -20.66 15.82 -2.91
CA GLY A 136 -19.30 15.47 -3.35
C GLY A 136 -18.71 16.44 -4.38
N VAL A 137 -19.36 17.57 -4.66
CA VAL A 137 -18.89 18.55 -5.65
C VAL A 137 -17.83 19.46 -5.02
N ALA A 138 -16.69 19.62 -5.69
CA ALA A 138 -15.63 20.52 -5.28
C ALA A 138 -16.12 21.98 -5.33
N ARG A 139 -16.05 22.66 -4.17
CA ARG A 139 -16.35 24.09 -4.03
C ARG A 139 -15.10 24.96 -4.14
N SER A 140 -14.00 24.50 -3.55
CA SER A 140 -12.74 25.21 -3.61
C SER A 140 -11.53 24.29 -3.51
N ILE A 141 -10.49 24.65 -4.25
CA ILE A 141 -9.18 24.01 -4.20
C ILE A 141 -8.20 24.96 -3.52
N HIS A 142 -7.34 24.41 -2.65
CA HIS A 142 -6.45 25.18 -1.79
C HIS A 142 -4.98 24.74 -1.87
N PRO A 143 -4.04 25.70 -1.76
CA PRO A 143 -2.61 25.45 -1.87
C PRO A 143 -1.98 24.73 -0.69
N THR A 144 -2.57 24.84 0.50
CA THR A 144 -2.02 24.30 1.73
C THR A 144 -3.14 23.75 2.61
N ALA A 145 -2.77 22.84 3.50
CA ALA A 145 -3.62 22.26 4.54
C ALA A 145 -4.13 23.30 5.57
N GLU A 146 -3.59 24.53 5.56
CA GLU A 146 -4.02 25.60 6.46
C GLU A 146 -5.43 26.13 6.15
N ARG A 147 -6.02 25.70 5.01
CA ARG A 147 -7.42 25.92 4.64
C ARG A 147 -8.23 24.63 4.85
N LYS A 148 -9.55 24.71 4.98
CA LYS A 148 -10.42 23.61 5.45
C LYS A 148 -10.63 22.47 4.43
N GLY A 149 -9.76 22.34 3.42
CA GLY A 149 -9.86 21.30 2.40
C GLY A 149 -9.17 20.02 2.82
N GLU A 150 -9.81 18.87 2.56
CA GLU A 150 -9.21 17.56 2.80
C GLU A 150 -8.17 17.25 1.70
N PRO A 151 -7.05 16.60 2.05
CA PRO A 151 -6.01 16.27 1.08
C PRO A 151 -6.50 15.16 0.13
N GLU A 152 -6.39 15.43 -1.17
CA GLU A 152 -6.70 14.48 -2.24
C GLU A 152 -5.47 14.26 -3.11
N SER A 153 -5.19 12.99 -3.38
CA SER A 153 -4.16 12.55 -4.30
C SER A 153 -4.76 12.40 -5.69
N ILE A 154 -4.36 13.29 -6.59
CA ILE A 154 -4.71 13.21 -8.00
C ILE A 154 -3.59 12.48 -8.70
N ILE A 155 -3.89 11.52 -9.56
CA ILE A 155 -2.88 10.74 -10.29
C ILE A 155 -3.27 10.72 -11.76
N HIS A 156 -2.38 11.22 -12.60
CA HIS A 156 -2.45 11.11 -14.06
C HIS A 156 -1.30 10.23 -14.53
N VAL A 157 -1.60 9.18 -15.28
CA VAL A 157 -0.62 8.24 -15.80
C VAL A 157 -0.82 8.08 -17.30
N GLN A 158 0.28 8.11 -18.04
CA GLN A 158 0.30 7.69 -19.45
C GLN A 158 1.04 6.36 -19.55
N VAL A 159 0.41 5.38 -20.18
CA VAL A 159 0.94 4.02 -20.36
C VAL A 159 0.95 3.60 -21.83
N ASP A 160 1.57 2.46 -22.12
CA ASP A 160 1.52 1.84 -23.44
C ASP A 160 0.09 1.82 -24.01
N ARG A 161 -0.09 2.29 -25.24
CA ARG A 161 -1.41 2.41 -25.86
C ARG A 161 -2.12 1.06 -25.94
N GLN A 162 -3.34 1.02 -25.40
CA GLN A 162 -4.26 -0.11 -25.45
C GLN A 162 -5.49 0.30 -26.23
N ASN A 163 -5.81 -0.42 -27.32
CA ASN A 163 -6.98 -0.13 -28.15
C ASN A 163 -8.16 -1.07 -27.87
N ASP A 164 -7.94 -2.16 -27.14
CA ASP A 164 -8.97 -3.14 -26.79
C ASP A 164 -9.77 -2.65 -25.56
N PRO A 165 -11.09 -2.40 -25.70
CA PRO A 165 -11.94 -1.98 -24.57
C PRO A 165 -11.92 -2.95 -23.38
N GLU A 166 -11.77 -4.26 -23.62
CA GLU A 166 -11.67 -5.24 -22.53
C GLU A 166 -10.38 -5.06 -21.72
N VAL A 167 -9.29 -4.65 -22.37
CA VAL A 167 -8.02 -4.35 -21.71
C VAL A 167 -8.15 -3.07 -20.88
N LEU A 168 -8.78 -2.02 -21.41
CA LEU A 168 -9.05 -0.78 -20.65
C LEU A 168 -9.90 -1.05 -19.40
N ALA A 169 -10.98 -1.84 -19.55
CA ALA A 169 -11.82 -2.27 -18.44
C ALA A 169 -11.03 -3.09 -17.40
N ARG A 170 -10.12 -3.97 -17.84
CA ARG A 170 -9.27 -4.75 -16.94
C ARG A 170 -8.29 -3.88 -16.15
N ILE A 171 -7.68 -2.87 -16.79
CA ILE A 171 -6.80 -1.89 -16.11
C ILE A 171 -7.59 -1.17 -15.02
N LYS A 172 -8.77 -0.64 -15.37
CA LYS A 172 -9.65 0.05 -14.42
C LYS A 172 -10.02 -0.84 -13.24
N ALA A 173 -10.51 -2.06 -13.51
CA ALA A 173 -10.90 -3.00 -12.46
C ALA A 173 -9.74 -3.37 -11.52
N ARG A 174 -8.53 -3.55 -12.09
CA ARG A 174 -7.33 -3.86 -11.30
C ARG A 174 -6.95 -2.70 -10.38
N LEU A 175 -6.98 -1.46 -10.88
CA LEU A 175 -6.69 -0.25 -10.11
C LEU A 175 -7.71 -0.03 -8.99
N VAL A 176 -9.02 -0.12 -9.29
CA VAL A 176 -10.09 -0.02 -8.29
C VAL A 176 -9.89 -1.04 -7.16
N THR A 177 -9.59 -2.29 -7.52
CA THR A 177 -9.31 -3.34 -6.52
C THR A 177 -8.06 -3.02 -5.70
N ALA A 178 -6.99 -2.52 -6.34
CA ALA A 178 -5.76 -2.14 -5.65
C ALA A 178 -6.00 -1.03 -4.62
N MET A 179 -6.71 0.02 -5.02
CA MET A 179 -6.99 1.17 -4.16
C MET A 179 -7.92 0.79 -3.00
N ALA A 180 -8.85 -0.14 -3.21
CA ALA A 180 -9.65 -0.71 -2.12
C ALA A 180 -8.78 -1.44 -1.09
N ASP A 181 -7.80 -2.23 -1.54
CA ASP A 181 -6.85 -2.92 -0.65
C ASP A 181 -5.95 -1.93 0.11
N VAL A 182 -5.45 -0.88 -0.56
CA VAL A 182 -4.67 0.20 0.09
C VAL A 182 -5.51 0.84 1.19
N ARG A 183 -6.74 1.25 0.88
CA ARG A 183 -7.64 1.94 1.81
C ARG A 183 -7.84 1.13 3.09
N VAL A 184 -8.27 -0.14 2.98
CA VAL A 184 -8.53 -0.95 4.18
C VAL A 184 -7.26 -1.25 4.97
N ALA A 185 -6.11 -1.41 4.31
CA ALA A 185 -4.85 -1.63 5.00
C ALA A 185 -4.36 -0.39 5.77
N VAL A 186 -4.55 0.80 5.20
CA VAL A 186 -4.21 2.07 5.85
C VAL A 186 -5.18 2.39 6.98
N GLU A 187 -6.49 2.25 6.77
CA GLU A 187 -7.52 2.47 7.80
C GLU A 187 -7.30 1.59 9.03
N ASP A 188 -7.00 0.31 8.83
CA ASP A 188 -6.81 -0.66 9.92
C ASP A 188 -5.37 -0.77 10.42
N TRP A 189 -4.45 0.08 9.95
CA TRP A 189 -3.03 -0.03 10.30
C TRP A 189 -2.81 -0.03 11.83
N GLU A 190 -3.44 0.91 12.53
CA GLU A 190 -3.30 1.05 13.99
C GLU A 190 -3.89 -0.16 14.72
N ASP A 191 -5.04 -0.67 14.26
CA ASP A 191 -5.68 -1.87 14.79
C ASP A 191 -4.77 -3.10 14.62
N MET A 192 -4.14 -3.27 13.45
CA MET A 192 -3.23 -4.38 13.20
C MET A 192 -1.95 -4.28 14.04
N ALA A 193 -1.41 -3.07 14.20
CA ALA A 193 -0.26 -2.81 15.07
C ALA A 193 -0.60 -3.07 16.56
N ALA A 194 -1.81 -2.70 16.99
CA ALA A 194 -2.32 -2.99 18.33
C ALA A 194 -2.51 -4.50 18.54
N MET A 195 -3.04 -5.22 17.55
CA MET A 195 -3.15 -6.68 17.58
C MET A 195 -1.78 -7.37 17.73
N ALA A 196 -0.72 -6.83 17.11
CA ALA A 196 0.65 -7.32 17.28
C ALA A 196 1.19 -7.02 18.69
N GLY A 197 0.86 -5.84 19.24
CA GLY A 197 1.18 -5.47 20.63
C GLY A 197 0.51 -6.41 21.64
N GLU A 198 -0.80 -6.63 21.52
CA GLU A 198 -1.55 -7.57 22.37
C GLU A 198 -0.96 -9.00 22.26
N ALA A 199 -0.57 -9.43 21.06
CA ALA A 199 0.07 -10.73 20.87
C ALA A 199 1.41 -10.83 21.62
N ALA A 200 2.22 -9.77 21.61
CA ALA A 200 3.47 -9.72 22.36
C ALA A 200 3.23 -9.73 23.88
N GLU A 201 2.21 -9.03 24.37
CA GLU A 201 1.86 -9.03 25.80
C GLU A 201 1.34 -10.38 26.27
N ARG A 202 0.51 -11.03 25.46
CA ARG A 202 -0.12 -12.31 25.79
C ARG A 202 0.73 -13.53 25.47
N LEU A 203 1.88 -13.36 24.84
CA LEU A 203 2.73 -14.49 24.46
C LEU A 203 3.09 -15.43 25.62
N PRO A 204 3.39 -14.96 26.85
CA PRO A 204 3.65 -15.86 27.98
C PRO A 204 2.44 -16.74 28.36
N GLU A 205 1.22 -16.25 28.13
CA GLU A 205 -0.01 -17.02 28.30
C GLU A 205 -0.21 -17.99 27.13
N TRP A 206 -0.09 -17.49 25.90
CA TRP A 206 -0.36 -18.25 24.67
C TRP A 206 0.68 -19.35 24.42
N ALA A 207 1.90 -19.15 24.87
CA ALA A 207 3.03 -20.02 24.64
C ALA A 207 3.71 -20.45 25.93
N SER A 208 2.93 -20.66 27.00
CA SER A 208 3.44 -21.02 28.34
C SER A 208 4.28 -22.30 28.41
N VAL A 209 4.25 -23.11 27.35
CA VAL A 209 5.02 -24.36 27.20
C VAL A 209 6.36 -24.15 26.50
N SER A 210 6.58 -23.00 25.87
CA SER A 210 7.83 -22.65 25.18
C SER A 210 8.86 -22.11 26.17
N ASP A 211 10.15 -22.17 25.82
CA ASP A 211 11.23 -21.63 26.65
C ASP A 211 11.13 -20.09 26.82
N ALA A 212 11.54 -19.59 27.99
CA ALA A 212 11.44 -18.15 28.32
C ALA A 212 12.28 -17.27 27.39
N GLU A 213 13.48 -17.70 27.00
CA GLU A 213 14.34 -16.96 26.06
C GLU A 213 13.67 -16.86 24.68
N VAL A 214 13.03 -17.95 24.22
CA VAL A 214 12.29 -17.96 22.95
C VAL A 214 11.06 -17.05 23.04
N GLN A 215 10.34 -17.06 24.16
CA GLN A 215 9.21 -16.16 24.36
C GLN A 215 9.66 -14.70 24.30
N ASP A 216 10.71 -14.32 25.04
CA ASP A 216 11.23 -12.95 25.05
C ASP A 216 11.65 -12.49 23.65
N GLU A 217 12.32 -13.36 22.90
CA GLU A 217 12.73 -13.04 21.53
C GLU A 217 11.54 -12.86 20.58
N CYS A 218 10.51 -13.71 20.70
CA CYS A 218 9.29 -13.60 19.92
C CYS A 218 8.51 -12.32 20.27
N ARG A 219 8.50 -11.90 21.54
CA ARG A 219 7.91 -10.62 21.97
C ARG A 219 8.66 -9.45 21.39
N GLU A 220 10.01 -9.48 21.43
CA GLU A 220 10.82 -8.43 20.82
C GLU A 220 10.61 -8.37 19.31
N PHE A 221 10.47 -9.50 18.62
CA PHE A 221 10.15 -9.54 17.20
C PHE A 221 8.80 -8.88 16.87
N LEU A 222 7.75 -9.17 17.66
CA LEU A 222 6.42 -8.58 17.46
C LEU A 222 6.41 -7.06 17.74
N SER A 223 7.15 -6.60 18.76
CA SER A 223 7.37 -5.18 19.00
C SER A 223 8.15 -4.53 17.86
N TRP A 224 9.22 -5.18 17.41
CA TRP A 224 10.08 -4.72 16.32
C TRP A 224 9.30 -4.53 15.01
N MET A 225 8.39 -5.45 14.67
CA MET A 225 7.50 -5.30 13.50
C MET A 225 6.71 -3.98 13.53
N ARG A 226 6.26 -3.54 14.70
CA ARG A 226 5.47 -2.30 14.89
C ARG A 226 6.32 -1.04 14.76
N GLU A 227 7.63 -1.14 14.95
CA GLU A 227 8.59 -0.02 14.87
C GLU A 227 9.07 0.22 13.43
N ASP A 228 8.16 0.34 12.47
CA ASP A 228 8.42 0.54 11.03
C ASP A 228 9.23 -0.58 10.34
N HIS A 229 9.33 -1.77 10.93
CA HIS A 229 10.01 -2.90 10.28
C HIS A 229 9.06 -3.77 9.44
N PHE A 230 7.75 -3.60 9.59
CA PHE A 230 6.74 -4.36 8.88
C PHE A 230 5.57 -3.48 8.42
N ILE A 231 5.19 -3.61 7.15
CA ILE A 231 3.96 -3.04 6.60
C ILE A 231 2.86 -4.07 6.78
N PHE A 232 1.98 -3.89 7.77
CA PHE A 232 0.76 -4.68 7.96
C PHE A 232 -0.23 -4.42 6.81
N LEU A 233 -0.60 -5.50 6.12
CA LEU A 233 -1.63 -5.46 5.07
C LEU A 233 -2.92 -6.14 5.54
N GLY A 234 -2.83 -7.12 6.44
CA GLY A 234 -4.00 -7.74 7.04
C GLY A 234 -3.68 -8.48 8.32
N ALA A 235 -4.67 -8.56 9.22
CA ALA A 235 -4.60 -9.38 10.43
C ALA A 235 -5.91 -10.13 10.66
N ARG A 236 -5.84 -11.32 11.27
CA ARG A 236 -7.04 -12.11 11.62
C ARG A 236 -6.75 -13.19 12.67
N ASP A 237 -7.71 -13.42 13.55
CA ASP A 237 -7.66 -14.50 14.53
C ASP A 237 -8.34 -15.77 14.02
N TYR A 238 -7.77 -16.91 14.40
CA TYR A 238 -8.30 -18.23 14.14
C TYR A 238 -8.28 -19.08 15.41
N ARG A 239 -9.24 -19.99 15.51
CA ARG A 239 -9.34 -21.01 16.56
C ARG A 239 -9.27 -22.41 15.96
N VAL A 240 -8.64 -23.32 16.68
CA VAL A 240 -8.62 -24.73 16.28
C VAL A 240 -9.85 -25.44 16.83
N VAL A 241 -10.62 -26.06 15.95
CA VAL A 241 -11.78 -26.88 16.31
C VAL A 241 -11.45 -28.35 16.08
N ARG A 242 -11.52 -29.15 17.14
CA ARG A 242 -11.30 -30.61 17.10
C ARG A 242 -12.63 -31.29 17.39
N GLY A 243 -13.16 -32.03 16.42
CA GLY A 243 -14.39 -32.81 16.53
C GLY A 243 -14.17 -34.28 16.17
N LYS A 244 -15.25 -35.01 15.86
CA LYS A 244 -15.18 -36.42 15.41
C LYS A 244 -14.55 -36.58 14.01
N GLY A 245 -14.35 -35.49 13.27
CA GLY A 245 -13.72 -35.46 11.95
C GLY A 245 -12.34 -34.79 11.95
N GLN A 246 -11.86 -34.43 10.77
CA GLN A 246 -10.58 -33.72 10.61
C GLN A 246 -10.60 -32.39 11.39
N ALA A 247 -9.54 -32.12 12.15
CA ALA A 247 -9.38 -30.86 12.87
C ALA A 247 -9.34 -29.68 11.90
N THR A 248 -9.99 -28.57 12.26
CA THR A 248 -10.08 -27.38 11.42
C THR A 248 -9.54 -26.15 12.12
N LEU A 249 -9.11 -25.18 11.30
CA LEU A 249 -8.78 -23.83 11.67
C LEU A 249 -9.95 -22.95 11.23
N ASP A 250 -10.75 -22.52 12.22
CA ASP A 250 -11.94 -21.71 12.02
C ASP A 250 -11.59 -20.24 12.31
N MET A 251 -11.98 -19.35 11.42
CA MET A 251 -11.86 -17.91 11.63
C MET A 251 -12.67 -17.47 12.86
N VAL A 252 -12.16 -16.49 13.61
CA VAL A 252 -12.93 -15.77 14.62
C VAL A 252 -13.63 -14.60 13.93
N GLU A 253 -14.97 -14.65 13.86
CA GLU A 253 -15.78 -13.62 13.20
C GLU A 253 -15.56 -12.24 13.86
N GLY A 254 -15.50 -11.18 13.05
CA GLY A 254 -15.22 -9.80 13.46
C GLY A 254 -13.74 -9.50 13.72
N SER A 255 -12.84 -10.49 13.64
CA SER A 255 -11.40 -10.29 13.91
C SER A 255 -10.58 -9.84 12.71
N GLY A 256 -11.17 -9.86 11.51
CA GLY A 256 -10.49 -9.46 10.28
C GLY A 256 -10.15 -7.97 10.24
N ARG A 257 -8.93 -7.66 9.78
CA ARG A 257 -8.43 -6.30 9.53
C ARG A 257 -7.65 -6.22 8.21
N GLY A 258 -7.61 -5.05 7.61
CA GLY A 258 -6.99 -4.78 6.32
C GLY A 258 -7.56 -5.66 5.21
N ILE A 259 -6.70 -6.22 4.36
CA ILE A 259 -7.11 -7.13 3.27
C ILE A 259 -7.68 -8.47 3.79
N LEU A 260 -7.63 -8.70 5.11
CA LEU A 260 -8.29 -9.81 5.80
C LEU A 260 -9.59 -9.40 6.48
N ARG A 261 -10.21 -8.25 6.15
CA ARG A 261 -11.62 -7.97 6.49
C ARG A 261 -12.53 -9.08 5.91
N GLU A 262 -13.66 -9.30 6.56
CA GLU A 262 -14.64 -10.31 6.13
C GLU A 262 -15.41 -9.83 4.89
N THR A 263 -15.63 -10.75 3.97
CA THR A 263 -16.37 -10.55 2.72
C THR A 263 -17.18 -11.81 2.42
N ASP A 264 -18.11 -11.73 1.47
CA ASP A 264 -18.89 -12.90 1.04
C ASP A 264 -18.02 -14.05 0.51
N LYS A 265 -16.83 -13.72 -0.02
CA LYS A 265 -15.85 -14.69 -0.54
C LYS A 265 -14.93 -15.26 0.54
N THR A 266 -15.10 -14.87 1.80
CA THR A 266 -14.19 -15.27 2.88
C THR A 266 -14.35 -16.74 3.24
N ILE A 267 -13.23 -17.48 3.13
CA ILE A 267 -13.15 -18.88 3.58
C ILE A 267 -13.11 -18.91 5.11
N ARG A 268 -14.23 -19.31 5.73
CA ARG A 268 -14.42 -19.31 7.19
C ARG A 268 -13.75 -20.48 7.92
N ARG A 269 -13.58 -21.62 7.23
CA ARG A 269 -13.04 -22.86 7.80
C ARG A 269 -12.03 -23.48 6.84
N ARG A 270 -10.88 -23.90 7.36
CA ARG A 270 -9.85 -24.62 6.60
C ARG A 270 -9.38 -25.86 7.39
N PRO A 271 -8.91 -26.92 6.73
CA PRO A 271 -8.25 -28.03 7.43
C PRO A 271 -7.07 -27.52 8.26
N LEU A 272 -6.89 -28.01 9.49
CA LEU A 272 -5.72 -27.64 10.32
C LEU A 272 -4.40 -28.00 9.61
N SER A 273 -4.41 -29.01 8.75
CA SER A 273 -3.29 -29.41 7.89
C SER A 273 -2.87 -28.36 6.86
N SER A 274 -3.60 -27.24 6.72
CA SER A 274 -3.11 -26.08 5.95
C SER A 274 -1.95 -25.36 6.64
N LEU A 275 -1.80 -25.51 7.97
CA LEU A 275 -0.58 -25.11 8.67
C LEU A 275 0.51 -26.15 8.42
N SER A 276 1.78 -25.69 8.36
CA SER A 276 2.92 -26.60 8.23
C SER A 276 2.94 -27.62 9.37
N GLU A 277 3.51 -28.80 9.13
CA GLU A 277 3.66 -29.82 10.18
C GLU A 277 4.42 -29.27 11.39
N GLN A 278 5.51 -28.53 11.14
CA GLN A 278 6.28 -27.85 12.18
C GLN A 278 5.42 -26.91 13.03
N ALA A 279 4.53 -26.11 12.42
CA ALA A 279 3.63 -25.23 13.16
C ALA A 279 2.58 -25.98 14.01
N ARG A 280 2.30 -27.24 13.69
CA ARG A 280 1.34 -28.08 14.42
C ARG A 280 1.99 -28.89 15.55
N THR A 281 3.29 -29.17 15.47
CA THR A 281 3.99 -30.10 16.38
C THR A 281 5.11 -29.45 17.19
N ASN A 282 5.68 -28.34 16.72
CA ASN A 282 6.75 -27.63 17.40
C ASN A 282 6.19 -26.65 18.43
N ARG A 283 6.09 -27.12 19.68
CA ARG A 283 5.68 -26.32 20.84
C ARG A 283 6.77 -25.36 21.34
N ASP A 284 8.01 -25.53 20.87
CA ASP A 284 9.15 -24.75 21.33
C ASP A 284 9.27 -23.43 20.56
N ASN A 285 8.57 -23.28 19.42
CA ASN A 285 8.54 -22.05 18.64
C ASN A 285 7.09 -21.56 18.41
N PRO A 286 6.64 -20.49 19.09
CA PRO A 286 5.29 -19.96 18.96
C PRO A 286 5.06 -19.12 17.71
N LEU A 287 6.07 -18.91 16.86
CA LEU A 287 5.95 -18.13 15.63
C LEU A 287 6.09 -18.97 14.36
N ILE A 288 5.16 -18.78 13.43
CA ILE A 288 5.28 -19.17 12.03
C ILE A 288 5.76 -17.95 11.25
N ILE A 289 6.88 -18.06 10.56
CA ILE A 289 7.37 -17.03 9.64
C ILE A 289 7.61 -17.68 8.28
N THR A 290 6.80 -17.32 7.29
CA THR A 290 6.89 -17.88 5.94
C THR A 290 6.37 -16.88 4.90
N LYS A 291 6.28 -17.30 3.63
CA LYS A 291 5.69 -16.52 2.55
C LYS A 291 4.29 -17.03 2.24
N THR A 292 3.38 -16.11 1.93
CA THR A 292 2.07 -16.44 1.38
C THR A 292 2.22 -17.00 -0.04
N ARG A 293 1.19 -17.69 -0.53
CA ARG A 293 1.06 -18.03 -1.96
C ARG A 293 0.49 -16.89 -2.80
N SER A 294 -0.18 -15.94 -2.15
CA SER A 294 -0.69 -14.73 -2.78
C SER A 294 0.41 -13.66 -2.83
N ARG A 295 0.43 -12.87 -3.89
CA ARG A 295 1.31 -11.69 -4.01
C ARG A 295 0.66 -10.49 -3.34
N SER A 296 1.48 -9.52 -2.94
CA SER A 296 0.98 -8.24 -2.45
C SER A 296 0.24 -7.51 -3.56
N THR A 297 -0.92 -6.94 -3.22
CA THR A 297 -1.68 -6.05 -4.08
C THR A 297 -1.39 -4.57 -3.79
N VAL A 298 -0.58 -4.29 -2.75
CA VAL A 298 -0.26 -2.96 -2.22
C VAL A 298 1.27 -2.74 -2.17
N HIS A 299 1.68 -1.50 -2.41
CA HIS A 299 3.04 -0.96 -2.28
C HIS A 299 4.09 -1.56 -3.22
N ARG A 300 4.34 -2.88 -3.25
CA ARG A 300 5.34 -3.44 -4.15
C ARG A 300 5.15 -4.91 -4.48
N VAL A 301 5.76 -5.32 -5.59
CA VAL A 301 5.74 -6.69 -6.09
C VAL A 301 6.43 -7.63 -5.10
N GLY A 302 5.75 -8.73 -4.74
CA GLY A 302 6.36 -9.82 -3.98
C GLY A 302 5.33 -10.71 -3.31
N TYR A 303 5.76 -11.88 -2.85
CA TYR A 303 4.96 -12.68 -1.92
C TYR A 303 4.94 -11.99 -0.56
N MET A 304 3.76 -11.91 0.04
CA MET A 304 3.60 -11.33 1.36
C MET A 304 4.26 -12.24 2.41
N ASP A 305 4.76 -11.61 3.45
CA ASP A 305 5.21 -12.28 4.66
C ASP A 305 3.99 -12.71 5.47
N TYR A 306 4.01 -13.97 5.89
CA TYR A 306 3.03 -14.58 6.78
C TYR A 306 3.67 -14.71 8.15
N ILE A 307 3.08 -14.05 9.15
CA ILE A 307 3.48 -14.15 10.54
C ILE A 307 2.31 -14.74 11.34
N GLY A 308 2.45 -15.98 11.81
CA GLY A 308 1.45 -16.65 12.64
C GLY A 308 1.91 -16.72 14.08
N VAL A 309 1.16 -16.12 15.01
CA VAL A 309 1.39 -16.25 16.46
C VAL A 309 0.49 -17.35 16.99
N LEU A 310 1.10 -18.47 17.36
CA LEU A 310 0.40 -19.66 17.82
C LEU A 310 -0.05 -19.52 19.27
N ARG A 311 -1.23 -20.08 19.56
CA ARG A 311 -1.75 -20.24 20.92
C ARG A 311 -1.77 -21.73 21.24
N PHE A 312 -1.18 -22.14 22.35
CA PHE A 312 -1.10 -23.51 22.81
C PHE A 312 -1.97 -23.74 24.05
N ASP A 313 -2.45 -24.97 24.23
CA ASP A 313 -2.99 -25.41 25.52
C ASP A 313 -1.86 -25.83 26.47
N LYS A 314 -2.22 -26.18 27.71
CA LYS A 314 -1.28 -26.68 28.74
C LYS A 314 -0.52 -27.96 28.34
N ARG A 315 -0.94 -28.65 27.27
CA ARG A 315 -0.27 -29.84 26.73
C ARG A 315 0.59 -29.52 25.51
N GLY A 316 0.71 -28.24 25.14
CA GLY A 316 1.45 -27.75 23.99
C GLY A 316 0.77 -27.98 22.64
N ARG A 317 -0.55 -28.24 22.62
CA ARG A 317 -1.29 -28.41 21.37
C ARG A 317 -1.82 -27.07 20.89
N THR A 318 -1.70 -26.78 19.60
CA THR A 318 -2.22 -25.55 19.00
C THR A 318 -3.75 -25.46 19.18
N VAL A 319 -4.23 -24.39 19.81
CA VAL A 319 -5.65 -24.07 20.02
C VAL A 319 -6.10 -22.85 19.23
N GLY A 320 -5.17 -22.07 18.68
CA GLY A 320 -5.50 -20.93 17.83
C GLY A 320 -4.25 -20.32 17.19
N GLU A 321 -4.50 -19.32 16.35
CA GLU A 321 -3.48 -18.56 15.65
C GLU A 321 -3.96 -17.11 15.49
N ARG A 322 -3.11 -16.14 15.81
CA ARG A 322 -3.25 -14.78 15.29
C ARG A 322 -2.35 -14.62 14.07
N ARG A 323 -2.93 -14.32 12.93
CA ARG A 323 -2.22 -14.21 11.66
C ARG A 323 -2.05 -12.75 11.27
N PHE A 324 -0.83 -12.38 10.89
CA PHE A 324 -0.52 -11.14 10.18
C PHE A 324 -0.01 -11.47 8.79
N ILE A 325 -0.41 -10.67 7.81
CA ILE A 325 0.17 -10.66 6.47
C ILE A 325 0.63 -9.27 6.11
N GLY A 326 1.76 -9.17 5.42
CA GLY A 326 2.36 -7.88 5.13
C GLY A 326 3.69 -7.99 4.41
N LEU A 327 4.52 -6.94 4.53
CA LEU A 327 5.82 -6.85 3.87
C LEU A 327 6.86 -6.27 4.84
N PHE A 328 8.02 -6.90 4.99
CA PHE A 328 9.14 -6.27 5.71
C PHE A 328 9.62 -4.99 5.00
N THR A 329 9.89 -3.92 5.73
CA THR A 329 10.36 -2.65 5.13
C THR A 329 11.82 -2.73 4.69
N SER A 330 12.31 -1.72 3.96
CA SER A 330 13.74 -1.60 3.68
C SER A 330 14.59 -1.52 4.97
N LYS A 331 14.07 -0.86 6.01
CA LYS A 331 14.71 -0.79 7.34
C LYS A 331 14.97 -2.18 7.93
N ALA A 332 14.04 -3.12 7.73
CA ALA A 332 14.20 -4.50 8.16
C ALA A 332 15.35 -5.22 7.44
N TYR A 333 15.52 -4.99 6.13
CA TYR A 333 16.55 -5.65 5.32
C TYR A 333 17.97 -5.15 5.58
N PHE A 334 18.15 -3.85 5.89
CA PHE A 334 19.46 -3.26 6.09
C PHE A 334 19.95 -3.28 7.55
N ARG A 335 19.15 -3.83 8.47
CA ARG A 335 19.52 -3.96 9.88
C ARG A 335 20.55 -5.07 10.06
N ARG A 336 21.47 -4.89 11.01
CA ARG A 336 22.48 -5.92 11.31
C ARG A 336 21.78 -7.18 11.83
N ALA A 337 22.24 -8.35 11.38
CA ALA A 337 21.65 -9.64 11.76
C ALA A 337 21.63 -9.86 13.29
N LEU A 338 22.65 -9.36 14.01
CA LEU A 338 22.74 -9.42 15.47
C LEU A 338 21.77 -8.48 16.21
N ASP A 339 21.22 -7.48 15.51
CA ASP A 339 20.24 -6.53 16.06
C ASP A 339 18.79 -6.87 15.63
N THR A 340 18.61 -7.96 14.89
CA THR A 340 17.31 -8.40 14.37
C THR A 340 16.80 -9.55 15.24
N PRO A 341 15.66 -9.40 15.94
CA PRO A 341 15.09 -10.46 16.77
C PRO A 341 14.90 -11.76 15.98
N LEU A 342 15.04 -12.91 16.64
CA LEU A 342 15.03 -14.28 16.09
C LEU A 342 16.24 -14.61 15.21
N VAL A 343 16.67 -13.68 14.35
CA VAL A 343 17.87 -13.85 13.52
C VAL A 343 19.11 -13.87 14.40
N ARG A 344 19.21 -12.96 15.37
CA ARG A 344 20.35 -12.90 16.29
C ARG A 344 20.53 -14.16 17.12
N MET A 345 19.44 -14.84 17.51
CA MET A 345 19.53 -16.14 18.19
C MET A 345 20.18 -17.20 17.29
N LYS A 346 19.74 -17.30 16.02
CA LYS A 346 20.32 -18.25 15.05
C LYS A 346 21.78 -17.93 14.78
N VAL A 347 22.12 -16.66 14.61
CA VAL A 347 23.52 -16.22 14.41
C VAL A 347 24.37 -16.59 15.63
N ARG A 348 23.89 -16.31 16.86
CA ARG A 348 24.60 -16.68 18.09
C ARG A 348 24.81 -18.19 18.19
N ALA A 349 23.79 -19.00 17.93
CA ALA A 349 23.88 -20.46 17.95
C ALA A 349 24.92 -20.98 16.95
N VAL A 350 24.95 -20.44 15.72
CA VAL A 350 25.96 -20.79 14.71
C VAL A 350 27.36 -20.36 15.16
N LEU A 351 27.52 -19.17 15.73
CA LEU A 351 28.81 -18.66 16.22
C LEU A 351 29.34 -19.43 17.45
N GLU A 352 28.46 -20.04 18.23
CA GLU A 352 28.85 -20.91 19.35
C GLU A 352 29.26 -22.29 18.86
N GLN A 353 28.56 -22.82 17.85
CA GLN A 353 28.88 -24.11 17.23
C GLN A 353 30.09 -24.08 16.30
N SER A 354 30.48 -22.90 15.80
CA SER A 354 31.59 -22.75 14.83
C SER A 354 32.99 -22.90 15.43
N GLY A 355 33.14 -22.96 16.75
CA GLY A 355 34.45 -23.05 17.42
C GLY A 355 35.31 -21.79 17.31
N LEU A 356 34.78 -20.70 16.76
CA LEU A 356 35.51 -19.43 16.60
C LEU A 356 35.76 -18.75 17.95
N ARG A 357 37.03 -18.43 18.25
CA ARG A 357 37.44 -17.77 19.49
C ARG A 357 36.68 -16.44 19.70
N LYS A 358 36.10 -16.26 20.89
CA LYS A 358 35.45 -14.98 21.29
C LYS A 358 36.42 -13.81 21.10
N GLY A 359 36.01 -12.79 20.35
CA GLY A 359 36.80 -11.58 20.07
C GLY A 359 37.75 -11.62 18.86
N SER A 360 37.84 -12.75 18.15
CA SER A 360 38.67 -12.84 16.93
C SER A 360 38.09 -12.02 15.77
N HIS A 361 38.95 -11.60 14.84
CA HIS A 361 38.51 -10.93 13.61
C HIS A 361 37.53 -11.81 12.81
N ALA A 362 37.79 -13.12 12.76
CA ALA A 362 36.93 -14.10 12.09
C ALA A 362 35.55 -14.31 12.74
N ARG A 363 35.34 -13.85 13.97
CA ARG A 363 34.02 -13.88 14.65
C ARG A 363 33.26 -12.55 14.50
N LYS A 364 33.93 -11.48 14.06
CA LYS A 364 33.39 -10.13 13.89
C LYS A 364 33.07 -9.78 12.44
N SER A 365 33.84 -10.33 11.50
CA SER A 365 33.54 -10.40 10.06
C SER A 365 32.53 -11.50 9.81
#